data_AF-D8SV03-F1
#
_entry.id   AF-D8SV03-F1
#
_cell.length_a   1.000
_cell.length_b   1.000
_cell.length_c   1.000
_cell.angle_alpha   90.00
_cell.angle_beta   90.00
_cell.angle_gamma   90.00
#
_symmetry.space_group_name_H-M   'P 1'
#
loop_
_entity.id
_entity.type
_entity.pdbx_description
1 polymer ?
#
loop_
_entity_poly.entity_id
_entity_poly.type
_entity_poly.pdbx_seq_one_letter_code
_entity_poly.pdbx_strand_id
1 'polypeptide(L)'
;MEVLWQIVIHKGSAHADQTLGTSKPTPPVKAAAITAWSLLLSTLSSKRVMALQLPSVLGALSCLLEDPDVGVRKAAGEAIALLFEVGGIHLLEEQALGEGGATAMELQVVDQMKALAASSSRKGQTKKERSEQRSSFRDMVATLQGGACHETCVKLKHGDSLKISTWSQTVQLNAFRSLLGEGFQRHLQENDLLHQVFNFAPSNTVVYKGTAKQQKHQNCMASKMKTQLMNQRRCALEATRKFNDASYPPGEKLSAPHSAAQVFLPLLSALYGSDIRAKQSPQS
;
A
#
# COMPACT_ATOMS: atom_id res chain seq x y z
N MET A 1 -21.08 12.58 3.98
CA MET A 1 -20.12 12.80 2.88
C MET A 1 -19.96 14.29 2.62
N GLU A 2 -21.02 15.02 2.23
CA GLU A 2 -20.91 16.43 1.84
C GLU A 2 -20.35 17.35 2.93
N VAL A 3 -20.87 17.27 4.17
CA VAL A 3 -20.37 18.09 5.29
C VAL A 3 -18.87 17.87 5.56
N LEU A 4 -18.41 16.62 5.52
CA LEU A 4 -16.99 16.31 5.66
C LEU A 4 -16.20 16.92 4.50
N TRP A 5 -16.71 16.82 3.28
CA TRP A 5 -16.06 17.37 2.10
C TRP A 5 -15.93 18.90 2.17
N GLN A 6 -16.93 19.62 2.68
CA GLN A 6 -16.86 21.06 2.91
C GLN A 6 -15.72 21.45 3.87
N ILE A 7 -15.46 20.62 4.90
CA ILE A 7 -14.32 20.81 5.81
C ILE A 7 -12.99 20.58 5.07
N VAL A 8 -12.93 19.56 4.19
CA VAL A 8 -11.73 19.23 3.40
C VAL A 8 -11.34 20.37 2.45
N ILE A 9 -12.30 20.92 1.71
CA ILE A 9 -12.06 21.95 0.70
C ILE A 9 -12.03 23.38 1.27
N HIS A 10 -12.10 23.54 2.60
CA HIS A 10 -12.19 24.84 3.23
C HIS A 10 -10.95 25.71 2.93
N LYS A 11 -11.17 26.83 2.22
CA LYS A 11 -10.12 27.76 1.77
C LYS A 11 -9.77 28.85 2.79
N GLY A 12 -10.44 28.91 3.94
CA GLY A 12 -10.19 29.95 4.96
C GLY A 12 -10.73 31.32 4.57
N SER A 13 -11.76 31.38 3.73
CA SER A 13 -12.45 32.63 3.37
C SER A 13 -13.67 32.83 4.27
N ALA A 14 -14.06 34.09 4.50
CA ALA A 14 -15.24 34.43 5.30
C ALA A 14 -16.54 33.76 4.79
N HIS A 15 -16.65 33.57 3.47
CA HIS A 15 -17.77 32.83 2.88
C HIS A 15 -17.74 31.34 3.24
N ALA A 16 -16.55 30.73 3.26
CA ALA A 16 -16.41 29.33 3.64
C ALA A 16 -16.63 29.11 5.16
N ASP A 17 -16.22 30.07 5.99
CA ASP A 17 -16.50 30.05 7.45
C ASP A 17 -18.02 30.11 7.70
N GLN A 18 -18.74 30.89 6.90
CA GLN A 18 -20.20 31.02 6.97
C GLN A 18 -20.92 29.73 6.53
N THR A 19 -20.40 29.04 5.51
CA THR A 19 -20.90 27.73 5.05
C THR A 19 -20.64 26.60 6.06
N LEU A 20 -19.50 26.62 6.75
CA LEU A 20 -19.18 25.65 7.80
C LEU A 20 -19.76 26.00 9.17
N GLY A 21 -20.22 27.24 9.37
CA GLY A 21 -20.67 27.75 10.66
C GLY A 21 -19.55 27.85 11.71
N THR A 22 -18.28 27.75 11.31
CA THR A 22 -17.10 27.76 12.20
C THR A 22 -15.88 28.33 11.47
N SER A 23 -14.87 28.81 12.21
CA SER A 23 -13.60 29.30 11.65
C SER A 23 -12.79 28.20 10.94
N LYS A 24 -11.86 28.60 10.06
CA LYS A 24 -10.85 27.73 9.40
C LYS A 24 -10.46 26.48 10.22
N PRO A 25 -10.75 25.26 9.70
CA PRO A 25 -10.40 24.01 10.37
C PRO A 25 -8.90 23.90 10.63
N THR A 26 -8.53 23.43 11.82
CA THR A 26 -7.13 23.12 12.15
C THR A 26 -6.64 21.93 11.31
N PRO A 27 -5.31 21.79 11.08
CA PRO A 27 -4.79 20.67 10.30
C PRO A 27 -5.22 19.27 10.82
N PRO A 28 -5.25 19.00 12.14
CA PRO A 28 -5.76 17.74 12.66
C PRO A 28 -7.24 17.49 12.35
N VAL A 29 -8.09 18.53 12.43
CA VAL A 29 -9.52 18.43 12.10
C VAL A 29 -9.69 18.16 10.61
N LYS A 30 -8.91 18.82 9.76
CA LYS A 30 -8.93 18.57 8.31
C LYS A 30 -8.48 17.13 8.00
N ALA A 31 -7.38 16.67 8.59
CA ALA A 31 -6.91 15.30 8.41
C ALA A 31 -7.97 14.27 8.85
N ALA A 32 -8.60 14.47 10.01
CA ALA A 32 -9.67 13.60 10.50
C ALA A 32 -10.90 13.62 9.57
N ALA A 33 -11.27 14.78 9.03
CA ALA A 33 -12.36 14.89 8.07
C ALA A 33 -12.06 14.13 6.76
N ILE A 34 -10.83 14.22 6.25
CA ILE A 34 -10.39 13.44 5.09
C ILE A 34 -10.46 11.94 5.40
N THR A 35 -9.89 11.49 6.52
CA THR A 35 -9.92 10.07 6.92
C THR A 35 -11.35 9.55 7.09
N ALA A 36 -12.25 10.32 7.71
CA ALA A 36 -13.66 9.96 7.86
C ALA A 36 -14.38 9.90 6.50
N TRP A 37 -14.07 10.83 5.59
CA TRP A 37 -14.60 10.83 4.23
C TRP A 37 -14.10 9.61 3.45
N SER A 38 -12.82 9.25 3.55
CA SER A 38 -12.23 8.05 2.97
C SER A 38 -12.84 6.77 3.53
N LEU A 39 -13.13 6.71 4.83
CA LEU A 39 -13.83 5.56 5.43
C LEU A 39 -15.21 5.37 4.80
N LEU A 40 -15.98 6.45 4.63
CA LEU A 40 -17.28 6.36 3.95
C LEU A 40 -17.12 5.96 2.48
N LEU A 41 -16.13 6.52 1.79
CA LEU A 41 -15.81 6.18 0.41
C LEU A 41 -15.51 4.68 0.24
N SER A 42 -14.83 4.06 1.20
CA SER A 42 -14.48 2.62 1.18
C SER A 42 -15.69 1.68 1.20
N THR A 43 -16.87 2.19 1.57
CA THR A 43 -18.13 1.43 1.61
C THR A 43 -18.98 1.62 0.36
N LEU A 44 -18.57 2.52 -0.55
CA LEU A 44 -19.30 2.81 -1.77
C LEU A 44 -18.95 1.81 -2.87
N SER A 45 -19.94 1.49 -3.72
CA SER A 45 -19.68 0.74 -4.95
C SER A 45 -18.98 1.61 -5.99
N SER A 46 -18.21 0.99 -6.89
CA SER A 46 -17.50 1.68 -7.97
C SER A 46 -18.40 2.62 -8.78
N LYS A 47 -19.65 2.21 -9.08
CA LYS A 47 -20.64 3.06 -9.76
C LYS A 47 -20.92 4.37 -9.02
N ARG A 48 -21.04 4.32 -7.69
CA ARG A 48 -21.28 5.52 -6.86
C ARG A 48 -20.03 6.41 -6.77
N VAL A 49 -18.84 5.81 -6.78
CA VAL A 49 -17.58 6.55 -6.81
C VAL A 49 -17.37 7.25 -8.14
N MET A 50 -17.65 6.59 -9.27
CA MET A 50 -17.59 7.20 -10.59
C MET A 50 -18.64 8.31 -10.79
N ALA A 51 -19.75 8.26 -10.05
CA ALA A 51 -20.74 9.33 -10.03
C ALA A 51 -20.29 10.57 -9.22
N LEU A 52 -19.18 10.49 -8.48
CA LEU A 52 -18.55 11.67 -7.89
C LEU A 52 -17.95 12.52 -9.02
N GLN A 53 -17.87 13.84 -8.82
CA GLN A 53 -17.12 14.72 -9.71
C GLN A 53 -15.60 14.48 -9.54
N LEU A 54 -15.12 13.31 -9.97
CA LEU A 54 -13.75 12.83 -9.75
C LEU A 54 -12.67 13.84 -10.14
N PRO A 55 -12.75 14.56 -11.29
CA PRO A 55 -11.75 15.57 -11.62
C PRO A 55 -11.64 16.69 -10.58
N SER A 56 -12.79 17.14 -10.05
CA SER A 56 -12.84 18.18 -9.00
C SER A 56 -12.31 17.65 -7.66
N VAL A 57 -12.72 16.44 -7.29
CA VAL A 57 -12.28 15.76 -6.07
C VAL A 57 -10.77 15.51 -6.09
N LEU A 58 -10.24 14.96 -7.19
CA LEU A 58 -8.80 14.72 -7.38
C LEU A 58 -8.01 16.02 -7.38
N GLY A 59 -8.50 17.07 -8.02
CA GLY A 59 -7.86 18.39 -7.99
C GLY A 59 -7.76 18.96 -6.58
N ALA A 60 -8.83 18.85 -5.78
CA ALA A 60 -8.81 19.28 -4.39
C ALA A 60 -7.82 18.45 -3.53
N LEU A 61 -7.82 17.13 -3.69
CA LEU A 61 -6.89 16.24 -2.97
C LEU A 61 -5.43 16.45 -3.40
N SER A 62 -5.19 16.75 -4.68
CA SER A 62 -3.89 17.13 -5.22
C SER A 62 -3.33 18.36 -4.49
N CYS A 63 -4.13 19.41 -4.30
CA CYS A 63 -3.70 20.58 -3.52
C CYS A 63 -3.34 20.22 -2.07
N LEU A 64 -4.03 19.25 -1.48
CA LEU A 64 -3.78 18.81 -0.10
C LEU A 64 -2.51 17.96 0.06
N LEU A 65 -1.99 17.37 -1.03
CA LEU A 65 -0.67 16.72 -1.02
C LEU A 65 0.49 17.70 -0.81
N GLU A 66 0.24 18.99 -0.99
CA GLU A 66 1.21 20.08 -0.79
C GLU A 66 1.02 20.82 0.55
N ASP A 67 -0.01 20.46 1.34
CA ASP A 67 -0.29 21.07 2.65
C ASP A 67 0.94 20.97 3.58
N PRO A 68 1.27 21.98 4.41
CA PRO A 68 2.43 21.92 5.31
C PRO A 68 2.37 20.76 6.31
N ASP A 69 1.17 20.36 6.75
CA ASP A 69 0.98 19.31 7.74
C ASP A 69 1.17 17.90 7.15
N VAL A 70 1.91 17.04 7.86
CA VAL A 70 2.19 15.66 7.41
C VAL A 70 0.93 14.80 7.46
N GLY A 71 0.09 14.99 8.47
CA GLY A 71 -1.15 14.24 8.65
C GLY A 71 -2.15 14.53 7.54
N VAL A 72 -2.33 15.80 7.17
CA VAL A 72 -3.19 16.21 6.05
C VAL A 72 -2.71 15.59 4.74
N ARG A 73 -1.41 15.69 4.43
CA ARG A 73 -0.84 15.06 3.22
C ARG A 73 -1.05 13.55 3.19
N LYS A 74 -0.80 12.88 4.32
CA LYS A 74 -0.98 11.43 4.43
C LYS A 74 -2.45 11.04 4.19
N ALA A 75 -3.39 11.72 4.85
CA ALA A 75 -4.81 11.46 4.69
C ALA A 75 -5.28 11.69 3.24
N ALA A 76 -4.78 12.76 2.59
CA ALA A 76 -5.07 13.02 1.18
C ALA A 76 -4.53 11.92 0.26
N GLY A 77 -3.29 11.45 0.50
CA GLY A 77 -2.72 10.31 -0.22
C GLY A 77 -3.53 9.03 -0.05
N GLU A 78 -3.98 8.73 1.17
CA GLU A 78 -4.81 7.54 1.46
C GLU A 78 -6.15 7.61 0.72
N ALA A 79 -6.77 8.80 0.68
CA ALA A 79 -8.01 9.06 -0.04
C ALA A 79 -7.83 8.89 -1.56
N ILE A 80 -6.72 9.39 -2.11
CA ILE A 80 -6.39 9.24 -3.53
C ILE A 80 -6.21 7.75 -3.85
N ALA A 81 -5.34 7.03 -3.12
CA ALA A 81 -5.13 5.60 -3.35
C ALA A 81 -6.43 4.80 -3.31
N LEU A 82 -7.37 5.16 -2.43
CA LEU A 82 -8.69 4.56 -2.36
C LEU A 82 -9.57 4.88 -3.58
N LEU A 83 -9.56 6.11 -4.07
CA LEU A 83 -10.31 6.50 -5.28
C LEU A 83 -9.85 5.73 -6.51
N PHE A 84 -8.54 5.53 -6.66
CA PHE A 84 -7.98 4.75 -7.75
C PHE A 84 -8.39 3.28 -7.66
N GLU A 85 -8.31 2.67 -6.46
CA GLU A 85 -8.74 1.29 -6.26
C GLU A 85 -10.24 1.11 -6.49
N VAL A 86 -11.10 1.89 -5.82
CA VAL A 86 -12.57 1.70 -5.90
C VAL A 86 -13.13 2.17 -7.23
N GLY A 87 -12.54 3.23 -7.82
CA GLY A 87 -12.90 3.75 -9.14
C GLY A 87 -12.45 2.84 -10.29
N GLY A 88 -11.63 1.81 -10.01
CA GLY A 88 -11.10 0.91 -11.03
C GLY A 88 -10.12 1.59 -11.99
N ILE A 89 -9.47 2.68 -11.56
CA ILE A 89 -8.57 3.46 -12.40
C ILE A 89 -7.18 2.83 -12.30
N HIS A 90 -6.86 1.90 -13.20
CA HIS A 90 -5.56 1.23 -13.26
C HIS A 90 -4.63 1.94 -14.26
N LEU A 91 -4.07 3.07 -13.83
CA LEU A 91 -3.33 3.99 -14.69
C LEU A 91 -2.18 3.39 -15.51
N LEU A 92 -1.52 2.33 -15.04
CA LEU A 92 -0.40 1.72 -15.74
C LEU A 92 -0.78 0.54 -16.63
N GLU A 93 -1.92 -0.13 -16.35
CA GLU A 93 -2.39 -1.25 -17.17
C GLU A 93 -3.08 -0.72 -18.44
N GLU A 94 -3.85 0.36 -18.32
CA GLU A 94 -4.47 1.05 -19.47
C GLU A 94 -3.43 1.82 -20.32
N GLN A 95 -2.40 2.41 -19.70
CA GLN A 95 -1.26 2.99 -20.45
C GLN A 95 -0.48 1.96 -21.28
N ALA A 96 -0.40 0.70 -20.80
CA ALA A 96 0.27 -0.37 -21.52
C ALA A 96 -0.60 -0.95 -22.66
N LEU A 97 -1.92 -0.86 -22.54
CA LEU A 97 -2.88 -1.38 -23.52
C LEU A 97 -3.35 -0.34 -24.54
N GLY A 98 -3.03 0.94 -24.36
CA GLY A 98 -3.34 2.01 -25.31
C GLY A 98 -4.83 2.38 -25.42
N GLU A 99 -5.69 1.69 -24.66
CA GLU A 99 -7.13 1.92 -24.60
C GLU A 99 -7.49 2.33 -23.17
N GLY A 100 -7.61 3.65 -22.94
CA GLY A 100 -7.87 4.24 -21.62
C GLY A 100 -6.75 5.20 -21.21
N GLY A 101 -6.75 6.38 -21.82
CA GLY A 101 -5.75 7.40 -21.51
C GLY A 101 -5.99 7.97 -20.12
N ALA A 102 -5.19 7.54 -19.14
CA ALA A 102 -4.96 8.25 -17.89
C ALA A 102 -4.98 9.76 -18.15
N THR A 103 -5.87 10.49 -17.48
CA THR A 103 -5.98 11.93 -17.66
C THR A 103 -4.69 12.60 -17.20
N ALA A 104 -4.36 13.77 -17.78
CA ALA A 104 -3.18 14.53 -17.36
C ALA A 104 -3.20 14.84 -15.85
N MET A 105 -4.38 15.00 -15.25
CA MET A 105 -4.56 15.21 -13.82
C MET A 105 -4.18 13.98 -12.99
N GLU A 106 -4.61 12.78 -13.41
CA GLU A 106 -4.27 11.54 -12.70
C GLU A 106 -2.77 11.27 -12.72
N LEU A 107 -2.12 11.50 -13.86
CA LEU A 107 -0.65 11.43 -14.00
C LEU A 107 0.05 12.42 -13.07
N GLN A 108 -0.40 13.68 -13.04
CA GLN A 108 0.15 14.71 -12.17
C GLN A 108 0.05 14.32 -10.69
N VAL A 109 -1.10 13.79 -10.26
CA VAL A 109 -1.32 13.35 -8.87
C VAL A 109 -0.38 12.20 -8.50
N VAL A 110 -0.23 11.22 -9.39
CA VAL A 110 0.72 10.11 -9.17
C VAL A 110 2.15 10.62 -9.04
N ASP A 111 2.56 11.56 -9.87
CA ASP A 111 3.91 12.12 -9.80
C ASP A 111 4.14 12.95 -8.53
N GLN A 112 3.14 13.69 -8.05
CA GLN A 112 3.18 14.31 -6.72
C GLN A 112 3.36 13.25 -5.61
N MET A 113 2.62 12.14 -5.66
CA MET A 113 2.76 11.06 -4.67
C MET A 113 4.13 10.38 -4.73
N LYS A 114 4.69 10.17 -5.94
CA LYS A 114 6.07 9.67 -6.12
C LYS A 114 7.10 10.65 -5.54
N ALA A 115 6.93 11.95 -5.78
CA ALA A 115 7.80 12.98 -5.21
C ALA A 115 7.77 12.93 -3.67
N LEU A 116 6.60 12.71 -3.07
CA LEU A 116 6.46 12.54 -1.62
C LEU A 116 7.13 11.27 -1.09
N ALA A 117 7.07 10.17 -1.85
CA ALA A 117 7.74 8.91 -1.55
C ALA A 117 9.28 9.03 -1.61
N ALA A 118 9.80 9.88 -2.51
CA ALA A 118 11.23 10.14 -2.71
C ALA A 118 11.78 11.32 -1.90
N SER A 119 10.90 12.19 -1.36
CA SER A 119 11.27 13.50 -0.82
C SER A 119 12.40 13.49 0.23
N SER A 120 13.33 14.43 0.10
CA SER A 120 14.57 14.51 0.88
C SER A 120 14.47 15.35 2.16
N SER A 121 13.56 16.32 2.25
CA SER A 121 13.06 16.99 3.47
C SER A 121 12.19 18.18 3.09
N ARG A 122 11.10 18.46 3.82
CA ARG A 122 10.56 19.83 3.90
C ARG A 122 11.08 20.56 5.12
N LYS A 123 11.12 21.90 5.07
CA LYS A 123 11.54 22.75 6.20
C LYS A 123 10.63 22.48 7.41
N GLY A 124 11.23 22.22 8.57
CA GLY A 124 10.49 21.94 9.81
C GLY A 124 10.08 20.48 10.05
N GLN A 125 10.36 19.54 9.13
CA GLN A 125 10.08 18.12 9.36
C GLN A 125 11.19 17.42 10.15
N THR A 126 10.78 16.68 11.18
CA THR A 126 11.67 15.78 11.92
C THR A 126 12.10 14.59 11.05
N LYS A 127 13.21 13.95 11.43
CA LYS A 127 13.69 12.73 10.77
C LYS A 127 12.66 11.59 10.81
N LYS A 128 11.91 11.48 11.92
CA LYS A 128 10.87 10.48 12.13
C LYS A 128 9.70 10.70 11.16
N GLU A 129 9.14 11.91 11.14
CA GLU A 129 8.03 12.26 10.24
C GLU A 129 8.38 12.05 8.77
N ARG A 130 9.61 12.40 8.37
CA ARG A 130 10.08 12.17 7.00
C ARG A 130 10.15 10.69 6.66
N SER A 131 10.64 9.87 7.58
CA SER A 131 10.72 8.42 7.40
C SER A 131 9.33 7.80 7.26
N GLU A 132 8.40 8.21 8.12
CA GLU A 132 7.00 7.75 8.11
C GLU A 132 6.29 8.19 6.82
N GLN A 133 6.40 9.46 6.44
CA GLN A 133 5.84 9.98 5.18
C GLN A 133 6.35 9.18 4.00
N ARG A 134 7.68 9.02 3.86
CA ARG A 134 8.25 8.24 2.75
C ARG A 134 7.76 6.80 2.74
N SER A 135 7.62 6.17 3.91
CA SER A 135 7.09 4.81 4.00
C SER A 135 5.66 4.74 3.50
N SER A 136 4.77 5.55 4.07
CA SER A 136 3.35 5.55 3.70
C SER A 136 3.15 5.86 2.21
N PHE A 137 3.88 6.85 1.67
CA PHE A 137 3.74 7.20 0.25
C PHE A 137 4.33 6.15 -0.70
N ARG A 138 5.37 5.41 -0.30
CA ARG A 138 5.83 4.25 -1.10
C ARG A 138 4.76 3.17 -1.17
N ASP A 139 4.12 2.87 -0.05
CA ASP A 139 3.08 1.84 0.02
C ASP A 139 1.88 2.26 -0.85
N MET A 140 1.43 3.51 -0.75
CA MET A 140 0.35 4.05 -1.57
C MET A 140 0.67 4.06 -3.07
N VAL A 141 1.87 4.50 -3.46
CA VAL A 141 2.30 4.52 -4.87
C VAL A 141 2.39 3.09 -5.42
N ALA A 142 2.87 2.12 -4.63
CA ALA A 142 2.91 0.73 -5.06
C ALA A 142 1.51 0.19 -5.39
N THR A 143 0.49 0.57 -4.61
CA THR A 143 -0.91 0.22 -4.89
C THR A 143 -1.42 0.84 -6.20
N LEU A 144 -1.05 2.09 -6.49
CA LEU A 144 -1.43 2.78 -7.72
C LEU A 144 -0.78 2.17 -8.98
N GLN A 145 0.38 1.55 -8.84
CA GLN A 145 1.17 1.02 -9.96
C GLN A 145 0.76 -0.40 -10.40
N GLY A 146 -0.43 -0.87 -10.01
CA GLY A 146 -0.91 -2.22 -10.30
C GLY A 146 -0.44 -3.28 -9.29
N GLY A 147 0.22 -2.86 -8.22
CA GLY A 147 0.54 -3.74 -7.10
C GLY A 147 -0.70 -3.98 -6.24
N ALA A 148 -1.03 -5.23 -5.96
CA ALA A 148 -1.95 -5.54 -4.86
C ALA A 148 -1.47 -4.84 -3.57
N CYS A 149 -2.40 -4.29 -2.78
CA CYS A 149 -2.06 -3.74 -1.46
C CYS A 149 -1.25 -4.77 -0.67
N HIS A 150 -0.19 -4.32 0.01
CA HIS A 150 0.68 -5.24 0.78
C HIS A 150 -0.18 -6.09 1.71
N GLU A 151 -0.17 -7.41 1.50
CA GLU A 151 -1.01 -8.32 2.27
C GLU A 151 -0.65 -8.21 3.75
N THR A 152 -1.51 -7.56 4.52
CA THR A 152 -1.26 -7.35 5.95
C THR A 152 -2.00 -8.41 6.74
N CYS A 153 -1.25 -9.19 7.51
CA CYS A 153 -1.77 -10.28 8.33
C CYS A 153 -1.86 -9.83 9.80
N VAL A 154 -3.08 -9.64 10.30
CA VAL A 154 -3.34 -9.33 11.71
C VAL A 154 -3.59 -10.62 12.46
N LYS A 155 -2.60 -11.06 13.24
CA LYS A 155 -2.72 -12.26 14.07
C LYS A 155 -3.51 -11.96 15.34
N LEU A 156 -4.53 -12.77 15.60
CA LEU A 156 -5.32 -12.75 16.81
C LEU A 156 -4.78 -13.75 17.85
N LYS A 157 -5.20 -13.57 19.11
CA LYS A 157 -4.70 -14.36 20.24
C LYS A 157 -5.00 -15.86 20.11
N HIS A 158 -6.14 -16.23 19.55
CA HIS A 158 -6.60 -17.61 19.41
C HIS A 158 -6.03 -18.38 18.21
N GLY A 159 -5.10 -17.76 17.45
CA GLY A 159 -4.47 -18.39 16.28
C GLY A 159 -5.07 -17.95 14.94
N ASP A 160 -6.21 -17.26 14.97
CA ASP A 160 -6.79 -16.68 13.76
C ASP A 160 -5.90 -15.57 13.18
N SER A 161 -6.01 -15.39 11.87
CA SER A 161 -5.35 -14.30 11.17
C SER A 161 -6.29 -13.62 10.20
N LEU A 162 -6.55 -12.34 10.41
CA LEU A 162 -7.23 -11.50 9.42
C LEU A 162 -6.21 -11.10 8.34
N LYS A 163 -6.52 -11.44 7.09
CA LYS A 163 -5.73 -11.03 5.93
C LYS A 163 -6.39 -9.84 5.26
N ILE A 164 -5.59 -8.83 4.97
CA ILE A 164 -6.01 -7.60 4.30
C ILE A 164 -5.27 -7.53 2.98
N SER A 165 -6.00 -7.51 1.88
CA SER A 165 -5.42 -7.52 0.53
C SER A 165 -5.81 -6.29 -0.30
N THR A 166 -6.72 -5.46 0.20
CA THR A 166 -7.21 -4.26 -0.49
C THR A 166 -6.93 -3.00 0.32
N TRP A 167 -6.83 -1.88 -0.37
CA TRP A 167 -6.69 -0.56 0.20
C TRP A 167 -7.94 -0.14 0.96
N SER A 168 -9.12 -0.47 0.43
CA SER A 168 -10.42 -0.26 1.09
C SER A 168 -10.46 -0.90 2.48
N GLN A 169 -10.06 -2.18 2.57
CA GLN A 169 -9.93 -2.87 3.87
C GLN A 169 -8.83 -2.26 4.75
N THR A 170 -7.74 -1.77 4.16
CA THR A 170 -6.66 -1.09 4.91
C THR A 170 -7.15 0.20 5.56
N VAL A 171 -7.90 1.02 4.82
CA VAL A 171 -8.55 2.25 5.33
C VAL A 171 -9.53 1.92 6.45
N GLN A 172 -10.38 0.91 6.25
CA GLN A 172 -11.33 0.45 7.27
C GLN A 172 -10.61 -0.05 8.53
N LEU A 173 -9.58 -0.88 8.36
CA LEU A 173 -8.78 -1.42 9.46
C LEU A 173 -8.09 -0.31 10.27
N ASN A 174 -7.50 0.67 9.60
CA ASN A 174 -6.85 1.80 10.27
C ASN A 174 -7.86 2.64 11.06
N ALA A 175 -9.06 2.88 10.50
CA ALA A 175 -10.13 3.58 11.19
C ALA A 175 -10.61 2.82 12.44
N PHE A 176 -10.93 1.51 12.32
CA PHE A 176 -11.37 0.71 13.46
C PHE A 176 -10.29 0.58 14.53
N ARG A 177 -9.00 0.47 14.15
CA ARG A 177 -7.91 0.49 15.12
C ARG A 177 -7.82 1.80 15.89
N SER A 178 -7.97 2.93 15.19
CA SER A 178 -7.93 4.24 15.83
C SER A 178 -9.13 4.47 16.76
N LEU A 179 -10.32 3.99 16.39
CA LEU A 179 -11.55 4.19 17.15
C LEU A 179 -11.70 3.23 18.33
N LEU A 180 -11.34 1.95 18.15
CA LEU A 180 -11.50 0.91 19.16
C LEU A 180 -10.26 0.75 20.05
N GLY A 181 -9.10 1.26 19.62
CA GLY A 181 -7.84 1.19 20.36
C GLY A 181 -7.50 -0.23 20.81
N GLU A 182 -7.26 -0.40 22.11
CA GLU A 182 -6.94 -1.70 22.72
C GLU A 182 -8.08 -2.72 22.61
N GLY A 183 -9.33 -2.26 22.48
CA GLY A 183 -10.52 -3.09 22.30
C GLY A 183 -10.65 -3.71 20.91
N PHE A 184 -9.87 -3.25 19.92
CA PHE A 184 -9.95 -3.72 18.53
C PHE A 184 -9.86 -5.24 18.41
N GLN A 185 -8.95 -5.89 19.13
CA GLN A 185 -8.77 -7.34 19.04
C GLN A 185 -9.98 -8.12 19.57
N ARG A 186 -10.64 -7.63 20.64
CA ARG A 186 -11.83 -8.28 21.19
C ARG A 186 -12.99 -8.16 20.22
N HIS A 187 -13.23 -6.96 19.68
CA HIS A 187 -14.28 -6.77 18.69
C HIS A 187 -14.04 -7.61 17.43
N LEU A 188 -12.79 -7.77 16.99
CA LEU A 188 -12.53 -8.62 15.82
C LEU A 188 -12.85 -10.10 16.07
N GLN A 189 -12.93 -10.55 17.33
CA GLN A 189 -13.33 -11.91 17.70
C GLN A 189 -14.83 -12.06 17.92
N GLU A 190 -15.47 -11.05 18.50
CA GLU A 190 -16.83 -11.17 19.03
C GLU A 190 -17.88 -10.37 18.25
N ASN A 191 -17.47 -9.45 17.37
CA ASN A 191 -18.38 -8.52 16.70
C ASN A 191 -18.72 -8.96 15.28
N ASP A 192 -19.95 -9.43 15.09
CA ASP A 192 -20.51 -9.84 13.81
C ASP A 192 -20.42 -8.75 12.72
N LEU A 193 -20.51 -7.46 13.10
CA LEU A 193 -20.36 -6.36 12.15
C LEU A 193 -18.94 -6.32 11.58
N LEU A 194 -17.91 -6.48 12.42
CA LEU A 194 -16.52 -6.51 11.93
C LEU A 194 -16.26 -7.77 11.10
N HIS A 195 -16.89 -8.88 11.45
CA HIS A 195 -16.84 -10.12 10.65
C HIS A 195 -17.42 -9.90 9.26
N GLN A 196 -18.56 -9.21 9.16
CA GLN A 196 -19.17 -8.86 7.88
C GLN A 196 -18.31 -7.86 7.08
N VAL A 197 -17.83 -6.79 7.72
CA VAL A 197 -17.02 -5.75 7.07
C VAL A 197 -15.73 -6.34 6.48
N PHE A 198 -15.05 -7.21 7.23
CA PHE A 198 -13.80 -7.84 6.77
C PHE A 198 -13.99 -9.18 6.07
N ASN A 199 -15.23 -9.65 5.93
CA ASN A 199 -15.55 -11.01 5.47
C ASN A 199 -14.70 -12.08 6.19
N PHE A 200 -14.63 -11.95 7.52
CA PHE A 200 -13.77 -12.73 8.39
C PHE A 200 -14.61 -13.57 9.36
N ALA A 201 -14.36 -14.87 9.40
CA ALA A 201 -14.97 -15.77 10.36
C ALA A 201 -13.88 -16.25 11.35
N PRO A 202 -13.91 -15.81 12.63
CA PRO A 202 -12.96 -16.31 13.62
C PRO A 202 -13.19 -17.79 13.89
N SER A 203 -12.12 -18.54 14.10
CA SER A 203 -12.22 -19.92 14.52
C SER A 203 -12.36 -19.96 16.04
N ASN A 204 -13.51 -20.44 16.52
CA ASN A 204 -13.69 -20.73 17.95
C ASN A 204 -12.85 -21.92 18.43
N THR A 205 -12.02 -22.52 17.55
CA THR A 205 -11.13 -23.62 17.92
C THR A 205 -9.84 -23.06 18.49
N VAL A 206 -9.54 -23.42 19.74
CA VAL A 206 -8.23 -23.14 20.34
C VAL A 206 -7.20 -23.91 19.54
N VAL A 207 -6.45 -23.24 18.66
CA VAL A 207 -5.32 -23.85 17.96
C VAL A 207 -4.28 -24.19 19.03
N TYR A 208 -4.15 -25.48 19.36
CA TYR A 208 -3.15 -25.95 20.30
C TYR A 208 -1.77 -25.67 19.71
N LYS A 209 -1.20 -24.54 20.13
CA LYS A 209 0.19 -24.20 19.87
C LYS A 209 1.02 -25.31 20.49
N GLY A 210 1.69 -26.11 19.66
CA GLY A 210 2.57 -27.18 20.11
C GLY A 210 3.54 -26.69 21.18
N THR A 211 4.08 -27.61 21.99
CA THR A 211 4.90 -27.25 23.16
C THR A 211 5.99 -26.23 22.82
N ALA A 212 6.40 -25.40 23.80
CA ALA A 212 7.44 -24.38 23.57
C ALA A 212 8.73 -24.93 22.93
N LYS A 213 9.08 -26.19 23.21
CA LYS A 213 10.18 -26.91 22.54
C LYS A 213 9.92 -27.15 21.05
N GLN A 214 8.72 -27.58 20.67
CA GLN A 214 8.34 -27.79 19.26
C GLN A 214 8.31 -26.46 18.48
N GLN A 215 7.76 -25.39 19.05
CA GLN A 215 7.77 -24.07 18.39
C GLN A 215 9.19 -23.53 18.20
N LYS A 216 10.05 -23.67 19.22
CA LYS A 216 11.46 -23.29 19.12
C LYS A 216 12.17 -24.08 18.03
N HIS A 217 11.89 -25.37 17.91
CA HIS A 217 12.44 -26.20 16.86
C HIS A 217 11.97 -25.77 15.46
N GLN A 218 10.66 -25.54 15.28
CA GLN A 218 10.10 -25.03 14.01
C GLN A 218 10.67 -23.67 13.62
N ASN A 219 10.74 -22.72 14.55
CA ASN A 219 11.33 -21.41 14.30
C ASN A 219 12.84 -21.49 13.98
N CYS A 220 13.56 -22.43 14.62
CA CYS A 220 14.96 -22.68 14.32
C CYS A 220 15.16 -23.23 12.91
N MET A 221 14.35 -24.21 12.51
CA MET A 221 14.34 -24.78 11.16
C MET A 221 14.03 -23.70 10.11
N ALA A 222 12.99 -22.91 10.32
CA ALA A 222 12.61 -21.80 9.43
C ALA A 222 13.72 -20.74 9.33
N SER A 223 14.35 -20.38 10.46
CA SER A 223 15.45 -19.40 10.50
C SER A 223 16.70 -19.93 9.79
N LYS A 224 17.01 -21.22 9.94
CA LYS A 224 18.12 -21.88 9.22
C LYS A 224 17.89 -21.88 7.72
N MET A 225 16.71 -22.30 7.26
CA MET A 225 16.34 -22.25 5.84
C MET A 225 16.41 -20.83 5.26
N LYS A 226 15.87 -19.83 5.97
CA LYS A 226 15.95 -18.43 5.55
C LYS A 226 17.40 -17.94 5.44
N THR A 227 18.25 -18.32 6.39
CA THR A 227 19.67 -17.96 6.38
C THR A 227 20.41 -18.60 5.21
N GLN A 228 20.14 -19.89 4.93
CA GLN A 228 20.71 -20.59 3.77
C GLN A 228 20.30 -19.93 2.45
N LEU A 229 19.01 -19.59 2.29
CA LEU A 229 18.52 -18.91 1.10
C LEU A 229 19.17 -17.53 0.91
N MET A 230 19.29 -16.74 1.99
CA MET A 230 19.95 -15.44 1.92
C MET A 230 21.43 -15.57 1.60
N ASN A 231 22.13 -16.58 2.13
CA ASN A 231 23.53 -16.84 1.78
C ASN A 231 23.69 -17.27 0.32
N GLN A 232 22.81 -18.13 -0.20
CA GLN A 232 22.79 -18.48 -1.62
C GLN A 232 22.59 -17.24 -2.50
N ARG A 233 21.67 -16.36 -2.15
CA ARG A 233 21.47 -15.07 -2.85
C ARG A 233 22.71 -14.19 -2.81
N ARG A 234 23.39 -14.10 -1.66
CA ARG A 234 24.65 -13.34 -1.53
C ARG A 234 25.76 -13.94 -2.41
N CYS A 235 25.95 -15.25 -2.38
CA CYS A 235 26.93 -15.92 -3.25
C CYS A 235 26.61 -15.73 -4.74
N ALA A 236 25.34 -15.79 -5.14
CA ALA A 236 24.92 -15.55 -6.53
C ALA A 236 25.19 -14.10 -6.97
N LEU A 237 24.94 -13.11 -6.11
CA LEU A 237 25.26 -11.71 -6.37
C LEU A 237 26.78 -11.46 -6.43
N GLU A 238 27.56 -12.12 -5.59
CA GLU A 238 29.03 -12.05 -5.63
C GLU A 238 29.60 -12.74 -6.88
N ALA A 239 29.04 -13.87 -7.29
CA ALA A 239 29.44 -14.58 -8.51
C ALA A 239 29.13 -13.76 -9.77
N THR A 240 27.95 -13.14 -9.84
CA THR A 240 27.58 -12.25 -10.95
C THR A 240 28.45 -10.99 -10.98
N ARG A 241 28.79 -10.41 -9.82
CA ARG A 241 29.74 -9.30 -9.73
C ARG A 241 31.13 -9.68 -10.22
N LYS A 242 31.65 -10.83 -9.79
CA LYS A 242 32.96 -11.35 -10.25
C LYS A 242 32.96 -11.67 -11.75
N PHE A 243 31.87 -12.19 -12.30
CA PHE A 243 31.72 -12.45 -13.73
C PHE A 243 31.74 -11.13 -14.55
N ASN A 244 31.06 -10.09 -14.07
CA ASN A 244 31.08 -8.77 -14.70
C ASN A 244 32.46 -8.10 -14.59
N ASP A 245 33.13 -8.18 -13.43
CA ASP A 245 34.49 -7.66 -13.23
C ASP A 245 35.53 -8.42 -14.08
N ALA A 246 35.33 -9.72 -14.33
CA ALA A 246 36.20 -10.53 -15.19
C ALA A 246 35.96 -10.30 -16.69
N SER A 247 34.76 -9.85 -17.06
CA SER A 247 34.35 -9.61 -18.45
C SER A 247 34.71 -8.20 -18.93
N TYR A 248 35.05 -7.26 -18.02
CA TYR A 248 35.48 -5.89 -18.35
C TYR A 248 36.63 -5.44 -17.45
N PRO A 249 37.90 -5.68 -17.83
CA PRO A 249 39.05 -5.09 -17.15
C PRO A 249 39.09 -3.55 -17.36
N PRO A 250 39.67 -2.79 -16.42
CA PRO A 250 39.68 -1.33 -16.48
C PRO A 250 40.64 -0.85 -17.59
N GLY A 251 40.11 -0.52 -18.76
CA GLY A 251 40.93 0.03 -19.86
C GLY A 251 40.23 0.33 -21.18
N GLU A 252 39.09 -0.28 -21.52
CA GLU A 252 38.47 -0.06 -22.84
C GLU A 252 37.23 0.83 -22.81
N LYS A 253 37.30 1.94 -23.56
CA LYS A 253 36.21 2.88 -23.80
C LYS A 253 35.21 2.31 -24.82
N LEU A 254 33.92 2.42 -24.48
CA LEU A 254 32.69 2.44 -25.30
C LEU A 254 32.59 1.55 -26.57
N SER A 255 31.65 0.61 -26.56
CA SER A 255 30.42 0.66 -27.38
C SER A 255 29.44 -0.45 -26.92
N ALA A 256 28.14 -0.16 -26.87
CA ALA A 256 27.12 -1.18 -26.62
C ALA A 256 27.16 -2.24 -27.73
N PRO A 257 26.77 -3.52 -27.46
CA PRO A 257 25.40 -3.86 -27.82
C PRO A 257 24.75 -5.01 -27.02
N HIS A 258 23.41 -4.98 -26.95
CA HIS A 258 22.42 -6.08 -26.98
C HIS A 258 22.61 -7.48 -26.33
N SER A 259 23.75 -7.88 -25.79
CA SER A 259 23.98 -9.28 -25.37
C SER A 259 23.55 -9.60 -23.93
N ALA A 260 23.47 -8.58 -23.06
CA ALA A 260 23.08 -8.79 -21.66
C ALA A 260 21.63 -9.26 -21.49
N ALA A 261 20.72 -9.04 -22.45
CA ALA A 261 19.32 -9.47 -22.29
C ALA A 261 19.11 -10.99 -22.50
N GLN A 262 19.97 -11.65 -23.29
CA GLN A 262 19.78 -13.07 -23.65
C GLN A 262 20.33 -14.06 -22.62
N VAL A 263 21.23 -13.63 -21.73
CA VAL A 263 21.83 -14.50 -20.69
C VAL A 263 21.05 -14.46 -19.36
N PHE A 264 20.19 -13.46 -19.16
CA PHE A 264 19.49 -13.25 -17.88
C PHE A 264 18.15 -13.99 -17.75
N LEU A 265 17.55 -14.40 -18.87
CA LEU A 265 16.27 -15.14 -18.89
C LEU A 265 16.30 -16.54 -18.23
N PRO A 266 17.37 -17.35 -18.37
CA PRO A 266 17.43 -18.68 -17.74
C PRO A 266 17.56 -18.62 -16.21
N LEU A 267 18.26 -17.62 -15.67
CA LEU A 267 18.49 -17.46 -14.22
C LEU A 267 17.25 -16.94 -13.48
N LEU A 268 16.44 -16.10 -14.12
CA LEU A 268 15.14 -15.67 -13.59
C LEU A 268 14.10 -16.79 -13.65
N SER A 269 14.10 -17.61 -14.71
CA SER A 269 13.26 -18.81 -14.83
C SER A 269 13.53 -19.84 -13.72
N ALA A 270 14.80 -20.06 -13.37
CA ALA A 270 15.17 -20.95 -12.27
C ALA A 270 14.80 -20.43 -10.87
N LEU A 271 14.60 -19.12 -10.70
CA LEU A 271 14.21 -18.50 -9.42
C LEU A 271 12.70 -18.35 -9.24
N TYR A 272 11.91 -18.36 -10.32
CA TYR A 272 10.44 -18.20 -10.29
C TYR A 272 9.64 -19.42 -10.82
N GLY A 273 10.30 -20.43 -11.40
CA GLY A 273 9.63 -21.53 -12.11
C GLY A 273 9.31 -22.80 -11.32
N SER A 274 9.52 -22.85 -10.00
CA SER A 274 9.35 -24.08 -9.21
C SER A 274 8.08 -24.11 -8.34
N ASP A 275 6.91 -23.74 -8.89
CA ASP A 275 5.64 -23.97 -8.18
C ASP A 275 4.44 -24.35 -9.09
N ILE A 276 4.66 -24.76 -10.34
CA ILE A 276 3.57 -25.25 -11.22
C ILE A 276 3.97 -26.56 -11.92
N ARG A 277 4.25 -27.63 -11.15
CA ARG A 277 4.10 -29.01 -11.64
C ARG A 277 4.12 -30.03 -10.50
N ALA A 278 3.12 -30.00 -9.62
CA ALA A 278 2.90 -31.08 -8.65
C ALA A 278 1.41 -31.31 -8.34
N LYS A 279 0.56 -31.38 -9.38
CA LYS A 279 -0.73 -32.09 -9.31
C LYS A 279 -1.05 -32.68 -10.69
N GLN A 280 -0.45 -33.82 -10.98
CA GLN A 280 -1.01 -34.85 -11.85
C GLN A 280 -0.27 -36.15 -11.50
N SER A 281 -0.89 -36.96 -10.64
CA SER A 281 -0.53 -38.35 -10.42
C SER A 281 -1.01 -39.21 -11.61
N PRO A 282 -0.29 -40.30 -11.94
CA PRO A 282 -0.57 -41.10 -13.12
C PRO A 282 -1.63 -42.18 -12.89
N GLN A 283 -2.17 -42.64 -14.02
CA GLN A 283 -3.28 -43.57 -14.22
C GLN A 283 -3.11 -44.95 -13.56
N SER A 284 -4.25 -45.49 -13.09
CA SER A 284 -4.82 -46.76 -13.55
C SER A 284 -6.31 -46.79 -13.22
#